data_AF-A0A7C4QFG6-F1
#
_entry.id   AF-A0A7C4QFG6-F1
#
_cell.length_a   1.000
_cell.length_b   1.000
_cell.length_c   1.000
_cell.angle_alpha   90.00
_cell.angle_beta   90.00
_cell.angle_gamma   90.00
#
_symmetry.space_group_name_H-M   'P 1'
#
loop_
_entity.id
_entity.type
_entity.pdbx_description
1 polymer ?
#
loop_
_entity_poly.entity_id
_entity_poly.type
_entity_poly.pdbx_seq_one_letter_code
_entity_poly.pdbx_strand_id
1 'polypeptide(L)'
;MIDFDSLWDYSDPAGTEQKFRAALPAIGPDPGRRAELLTQIARAQGLQRLFTKAHATLDDAQALLPQTAARPRLRYLLERGRVFNSSGRPDQARPLFREAWEAGQAAGEDALAVDAAHMLAMVAPPAEQMDWNRKALALAERSADPEARRWLGSLYNNIGWTHHAGGEYEQALAVFIQAEQWREAQGQAREARIARWCVARALRSLGRPDEALSRQQALRAELEAAGETDGYVDEELGECLLALGQADAARPHFARAHAALSQDPWLAEREPGRLERLRRLGQP
;
A
#
# COMPACT_ATOMS: atom_id res chain seq x y z
N MET A 1 9.51 -27.54 -7.80
CA MET A 1 8.08 -27.20 -7.69
C MET A 1 7.95 -25.74 -8.12
N ILE A 2 7.10 -25.42 -9.11
CA ILE A 2 6.99 -24.05 -9.67
C ILE A 2 6.49 -23.11 -8.57
N ASP A 3 7.30 -22.11 -8.22
CA ASP A 3 6.83 -20.94 -7.47
C ASP A 3 6.06 -20.05 -8.45
N PHE A 4 4.74 -20.19 -8.49
CA PHE A 4 3.94 -19.37 -9.39
C PHE A 4 3.77 -17.95 -8.84
N ASP A 5 3.96 -17.69 -7.54
CA ASP A 5 3.80 -16.35 -7.00
C ASP A 5 4.84 -15.37 -7.62
N SER A 6 5.99 -15.88 -8.07
CA SER A 6 7.01 -15.11 -8.79
C SER A 6 6.64 -14.73 -10.23
N LEU A 7 5.53 -15.23 -10.79
CA LEU A 7 5.08 -14.93 -12.15
C LEU A 7 4.25 -13.63 -12.23
N TRP A 8 3.91 -13.04 -11.08
CA TRP A 8 3.11 -11.82 -10.99
C TRP A 8 3.79 -10.63 -11.66
N ASP A 9 3.03 -9.97 -12.52
CA ASP A 9 3.24 -8.60 -12.95
C ASP A 9 1.94 -7.82 -12.68
N TYR A 10 1.92 -7.03 -11.61
CA TYR A 10 0.74 -6.24 -11.24
C TYR A 10 0.42 -5.10 -12.22
N SER A 11 1.39 -4.71 -13.07
CA SER A 11 1.19 -3.71 -14.12
C SER A 11 0.57 -4.31 -15.39
N ASP A 12 0.67 -5.63 -15.57
CA ASP A 12 0.02 -6.39 -16.63
C ASP A 12 -0.78 -7.59 -16.07
N PRO A 13 -1.99 -7.33 -15.51
CA PRO A 13 -2.85 -8.40 -15.03
C PRO A 13 -3.28 -9.39 -16.12
N ALA A 14 -3.39 -8.95 -17.38
CA ALA A 14 -3.82 -9.80 -18.48
C ALA A 14 -2.71 -10.79 -18.88
N GLY A 15 -1.48 -10.32 -19.04
CA GLY A 15 -0.32 -11.19 -19.29
C GLY A 15 -0.03 -12.11 -18.10
N THR A 16 -0.23 -11.64 -16.87
CA THR A 16 -0.12 -12.47 -15.68
C THR A 16 -1.15 -13.62 -15.68
N GLU A 17 -2.41 -13.35 -16.04
CA GLU A 17 -3.42 -14.42 -16.18
C GLU A 17 -2.98 -15.49 -17.19
N GLN A 18 -2.42 -15.08 -18.34
CA GLN A 18 -1.94 -16.00 -19.37
C GLN A 18 -0.81 -16.89 -18.85
N LYS A 19 0.17 -16.31 -18.15
CA LYS A 19 1.29 -17.05 -17.52
C LYS A 19 0.78 -18.09 -16.53
N PHE A 20 -0.17 -17.73 -15.66
CA PHE A 20 -0.76 -18.67 -14.70
C PHE A 20 -1.52 -19.80 -15.38
N ARG A 21 -2.32 -19.50 -16.40
CA ARG A 21 -3.04 -20.54 -17.16
C ARG A 21 -2.08 -21.51 -17.85
N ALA A 22 -0.98 -21.01 -18.41
CA ALA A 22 0.06 -21.84 -19.02
C ALA A 22 0.80 -22.71 -17.99
N ALA A 23 0.95 -22.24 -16.74
CA ALA A 23 1.55 -23.01 -15.65
C ALA A 23 0.64 -24.09 -15.07
N LEU A 24 -0.69 -23.97 -15.23
CA LEU A 24 -1.68 -24.86 -14.59
C LEU A 24 -1.47 -26.36 -14.88
N PRO A 25 -1.19 -26.80 -16.13
CA PRO A 25 -0.91 -28.22 -16.42
C PRO A 25 0.36 -28.75 -15.75
N ALA A 26 1.32 -27.87 -15.45
CA ALA A 26 2.57 -28.23 -14.79
C ALA A 26 2.45 -28.25 -13.26
N ILE A 27 1.32 -27.83 -12.68
CA ILE A 27 1.04 -28.01 -11.27
C ILE A 27 0.72 -29.49 -11.02
N GLY A 28 1.51 -30.08 -10.11
CA GLY A 28 1.42 -31.48 -9.71
C GLY A 28 0.04 -31.90 -9.21
N PRO A 29 -0.14 -33.19 -8.86
CA PRO A 29 -1.46 -33.78 -8.60
C PRO A 29 -2.20 -33.19 -7.39
N ASP A 30 -1.53 -32.44 -6.52
CA ASP A 30 -2.08 -31.85 -5.31
C ASP A 30 -3.26 -30.88 -5.60
N PRO A 31 -4.50 -31.22 -5.18
CA PRO A 31 -5.66 -30.36 -5.34
C PRO A 31 -5.50 -29.00 -4.65
N GLY A 32 -4.82 -28.95 -3.50
CA GLY A 32 -4.59 -27.71 -2.74
C GLY A 32 -3.78 -26.71 -3.55
N ARG A 33 -2.63 -27.13 -4.08
CA ARG A 33 -1.78 -26.28 -4.93
C ARG A 33 -2.49 -25.83 -6.22
N ARG A 34 -3.33 -26.68 -6.82
CA ARG A 34 -4.14 -26.28 -8.00
C ARG A 34 -5.17 -25.23 -7.62
N ALA A 35 -5.87 -25.40 -6.50
CA ALA A 35 -6.79 -24.40 -5.99
C ALA A 35 -6.07 -23.07 -5.75
N GLU A 36 -4.88 -23.07 -5.14
CA GLU A 36 -4.09 -21.85 -4.94
C GLU A 36 -3.77 -21.14 -6.27
N LEU A 37 -3.32 -21.85 -7.31
CA LEU A 37 -3.07 -21.21 -8.61
C LEU A 37 -4.35 -20.65 -9.24
N LEU A 38 -5.49 -21.35 -9.11
CA LEU A 38 -6.79 -20.84 -9.58
C LEU A 38 -7.19 -19.55 -8.86
N THR A 39 -6.91 -19.42 -7.56
CA THR A 39 -7.14 -18.15 -6.84
C THR A 39 -6.31 -17.00 -7.42
N GLN A 40 -5.06 -17.25 -7.83
CA GLN A 40 -4.21 -16.23 -8.45
C GLN A 40 -4.67 -15.86 -9.87
N ILE A 41 -5.17 -16.84 -10.65
CA ILE A 41 -5.84 -16.57 -11.93
C ILE A 41 -7.07 -15.67 -11.72
N ALA A 42 -7.89 -15.96 -10.70
CA ALA A 42 -9.05 -15.15 -10.38
C ALA A 42 -8.68 -13.74 -9.90
N ARG A 43 -7.60 -13.59 -9.12
CA ARG A 43 -7.04 -12.29 -8.72
C ARG A 43 -6.68 -11.45 -9.95
N ALA A 44 -6.00 -12.05 -10.92
CA ALA A 44 -5.62 -11.39 -12.17
C ALA A 44 -6.85 -10.96 -12.98
N GLN A 45 -7.89 -11.80 -13.03
CA GLN A 45 -9.17 -11.45 -13.67
C GLN A 45 -9.92 -10.33 -12.94
N GLY A 46 -9.88 -10.32 -11.60
CA GLY A 46 -10.46 -9.27 -10.77
C GLY A 46 -9.83 -7.90 -11.04
N LEU A 47 -8.50 -7.85 -11.18
CA LEU A 47 -7.76 -6.63 -11.55
C LEU A 47 -8.11 -6.14 -12.97
N GLN A 48 -8.43 -7.06 -13.89
CA GLN A 48 -8.97 -6.75 -15.23
C GLN A 48 -10.47 -6.37 -15.20
N ARG A 49 -11.11 -6.35 -14.02
CA ARG A 49 -12.56 -6.14 -13.84
C ARG A 49 -13.45 -7.20 -14.49
N LEU A 50 -12.89 -8.38 -14.79
CA LEU A 50 -13.60 -9.54 -15.34
C LEU A 50 -14.30 -10.33 -14.22
N PHE A 51 -15.17 -9.68 -13.45
CA PHE A 51 -15.67 -10.22 -12.18
C PHE A 51 -16.46 -11.54 -12.32
N THR A 52 -17.28 -11.68 -13.37
CA THR A 52 -18.01 -12.93 -13.63
C THR A 52 -17.05 -14.09 -13.88
N LYS A 53 -15.98 -13.85 -14.66
CA LYS A 53 -14.94 -14.84 -14.96
C LYS A 53 -14.13 -15.19 -13.71
N ALA A 54 -13.82 -14.19 -12.88
CA ALA A 54 -13.14 -14.36 -11.61
C ALA A 54 -13.95 -15.23 -10.64
N HIS A 55 -15.26 -14.99 -10.53
CA HIS A 55 -16.13 -15.83 -9.71
C HIS A 55 -16.17 -17.28 -10.21
N ALA A 56 -16.34 -17.50 -11.51
CA ALA A 56 -16.33 -18.85 -12.10
C ALA A 56 -15.00 -19.58 -11.82
N THR A 57 -13.86 -18.92 -12.00
CA THR A 57 -12.54 -19.50 -11.69
C THR A 57 -12.41 -19.84 -10.19
N LEU A 58 -12.98 -19.03 -9.31
CA LEU A 58 -13.01 -19.32 -7.88
C LEU A 58 -13.97 -20.45 -7.51
N ASP A 59 -15.04 -20.69 -8.29
CA ASP A 59 -15.93 -21.83 -8.11
C ASP A 59 -15.16 -23.13 -8.42
N ASP A 60 -14.36 -23.13 -9.48
CA ASP A 60 -13.43 -24.23 -9.80
C ASP A 60 -12.40 -24.44 -8.68
N ALA A 61 -11.83 -23.36 -8.14
CA ALA A 61 -10.89 -23.43 -7.02
C ALA A 61 -11.55 -24.05 -5.77
N GLN A 62 -12.78 -23.63 -5.47
CA GLN A 62 -13.55 -24.11 -4.32
C GLN A 62 -13.82 -25.62 -4.39
N ALA A 63 -14.13 -26.15 -5.59
CA ALA A 63 -14.36 -27.57 -5.80
C ALA A 63 -13.13 -28.44 -5.51
N LEU A 64 -11.92 -27.86 -5.54
CA LEU A 64 -10.64 -28.53 -5.29
C LEU A 64 -10.13 -28.35 -3.86
N LEU A 65 -10.78 -27.53 -3.03
CA LEU A 65 -10.28 -27.21 -1.69
C LEU A 65 -10.25 -28.45 -0.79
N PRO A 66 -9.06 -28.86 -0.29
CA PRO A 66 -8.99 -29.89 0.73
C PRO A 66 -9.52 -29.37 2.07
N GLN A 67 -10.23 -30.21 2.83
CA GLN A 67 -10.78 -29.83 4.13
C GLN A 67 -9.70 -29.52 5.18
N THR A 68 -8.50 -30.10 5.02
CA THR A 68 -7.43 -30.04 6.03
C THR A 68 -6.35 -29.01 5.75
N ALA A 69 -6.26 -28.44 4.54
CA ALA A 69 -5.21 -27.47 4.22
C ALA A 69 -5.71 -26.03 4.40
N ALA A 70 -5.16 -25.34 5.38
CA ALA A 70 -5.54 -23.96 5.71
C ALA A 70 -5.21 -22.99 4.56
N ARG A 71 -3.96 -23.02 4.06
CA ARG A 71 -3.46 -22.04 3.08
C ARG A 71 -4.29 -21.93 1.79
N PRO A 72 -4.67 -23.02 1.08
CA PRO A 72 -5.56 -22.93 -0.07
C PRO A 72 -6.92 -22.30 0.25
N ARG A 73 -7.52 -22.65 1.40
CA ARG A 73 -8.79 -22.07 1.85
C ARG A 73 -8.66 -20.58 2.13
N LEU A 74 -7.59 -20.15 2.80
CA LEU A 74 -7.32 -18.74 3.09
C LEU A 74 -7.17 -17.92 1.80
N ARG A 75 -6.37 -18.40 0.84
CA ARG A 75 -6.23 -17.76 -0.48
C ARG A 75 -7.58 -17.68 -1.20
N TYR A 76 -8.38 -18.74 -1.16
CA TYR A 76 -9.73 -18.70 -1.73
C TYR A 76 -10.62 -17.62 -1.10
N LEU A 77 -10.68 -17.57 0.23
CA LEU A 77 -11.51 -16.58 0.95
C LEU A 77 -11.07 -15.14 0.63
N LEU A 78 -9.76 -14.89 0.64
CA LEU A 78 -9.18 -13.60 0.29
C LEU A 78 -9.55 -13.18 -1.14
N GLU A 79 -9.34 -14.06 -2.12
CA GLU A 79 -9.57 -13.70 -3.52
C GLU A 79 -11.07 -13.59 -3.85
N ARG A 80 -11.91 -14.44 -3.27
CA ARG A 80 -13.37 -14.29 -3.38
C ARG A 80 -13.85 -12.98 -2.76
N GLY A 81 -13.34 -12.63 -1.58
CA GLY A 81 -13.61 -11.36 -0.93
C GLY A 81 -13.17 -10.18 -1.79
N ARG A 82 -11.97 -10.21 -2.38
CA ARG A 82 -11.47 -9.16 -3.27
C ARG A 82 -12.38 -8.96 -4.49
N VAL A 83 -12.82 -10.05 -5.14
CA VAL A 83 -13.73 -9.94 -6.29
C VAL A 83 -15.07 -9.32 -5.88
N PHE A 84 -15.65 -9.70 -4.74
CA PHE A 84 -16.85 -9.05 -4.22
C PHE A 84 -16.63 -7.57 -3.92
N ASN A 85 -15.55 -7.22 -3.24
CA ASN A 85 -15.22 -5.83 -2.91
C ASN A 85 -15.04 -4.97 -4.18
N SER A 86 -14.18 -5.39 -5.11
CA SER A 86 -13.90 -4.67 -6.35
C SER A 86 -15.10 -4.59 -7.30
N SER A 87 -16.08 -5.49 -7.16
CA SER A 87 -17.35 -5.43 -7.89
C SER A 87 -18.45 -4.64 -7.17
N GLY A 88 -18.10 -3.88 -6.13
CA GLY A 88 -19.02 -2.97 -5.43
C GLY A 88 -19.92 -3.66 -4.40
N ARG A 89 -19.52 -4.83 -3.90
CA ARG A 89 -20.29 -5.63 -2.93
C ARG A 89 -19.49 -5.88 -1.63
N PRO A 90 -19.10 -4.83 -0.90
CA PRO A 90 -18.27 -4.95 0.32
C PRO A 90 -18.95 -5.76 1.42
N ASP A 91 -20.28 -5.73 1.50
CA ASP A 91 -21.05 -6.53 2.48
C ASP A 91 -20.89 -8.04 2.26
N GLN A 92 -20.69 -8.48 1.01
CA GLN A 92 -20.41 -9.89 0.70
C GLN A 92 -18.93 -10.24 0.92
N ALA A 93 -18.03 -9.26 0.82
CA ALA A 93 -16.60 -9.45 1.01
C ALA A 93 -16.22 -9.56 2.49
N ARG A 94 -16.83 -8.73 3.35
CA ARG A 94 -16.53 -8.64 4.78
C ARG A 94 -16.57 -9.98 5.53
N PRO A 95 -17.62 -10.83 5.41
CA PRO A 95 -17.63 -12.12 6.10
C PRO A 95 -16.51 -13.06 5.63
N LEU A 96 -16.14 -13.02 4.35
CA LEU A 96 -15.04 -13.84 3.80
C LEU A 96 -13.68 -13.42 4.37
N PHE A 97 -13.42 -12.11 4.44
CA PHE A 97 -12.18 -11.62 5.04
C PHE A 97 -12.13 -11.89 6.55
N ARG A 98 -13.27 -11.81 7.25
CA ARG A 98 -13.34 -12.18 8.68
C ARG A 98 -13.02 -13.65 8.89
N GLU A 99 -13.59 -14.53 8.09
CA GLU A 99 -13.28 -15.95 8.14
C GLU A 99 -11.79 -16.21 7.83
N ALA A 100 -11.22 -15.53 6.83
CA ALA A 100 -9.80 -15.63 6.51
C ALA A 100 -8.89 -15.16 7.65
N TRP A 101 -9.27 -14.08 8.34
CA TRP A 101 -8.54 -13.59 9.52
C TRP A 101 -8.54 -14.61 10.66
N GLU A 102 -9.70 -15.15 11.01
CA GLU A 102 -9.85 -16.11 12.10
C GLU A 102 -9.14 -17.44 11.79
N ALA A 103 -9.34 -17.99 10.60
CA ALA A 103 -8.69 -19.21 10.17
C ALA A 103 -7.17 -19.03 9.99
N GLY A 104 -6.72 -17.87 9.52
CA GLY A 104 -5.30 -17.57 9.33
C GLY A 104 -4.55 -17.52 10.65
N GLN A 105 -5.11 -16.85 11.66
CA GLN A 105 -4.56 -16.86 13.01
C GLN A 105 -4.54 -18.26 13.63
N ALA A 106 -5.63 -19.03 13.47
CA ALA A 106 -5.71 -20.39 14.03
C ALA A 106 -4.69 -21.35 13.39
N ALA A 107 -4.37 -21.15 12.10
CA ALA A 107 -3.41 -21.97 11.37
C ALA A 107 -1.96 -21.49 11.47
N GLY A 108 -1.70 -20.31 12.07
CA GLY A 108 -0.37 -19.69 12.08
C GLY A 108 0.08 -19.18 10.70
N GLU A 109 -0.86 -18.93 9.79
CA GLU A 109 -0.60 -18.35 8.46
C GLU A 109 -0.60 -16.82 8.56
N ASP A 110 0.36 -16.29 9.31
CA ASP A 110 0.40 -14.87 9.72
C ASP A 110 0.32 -13.91 8.53
N ALA A 111 1.05 -14.18 7.43
CA ALA A 111 1.01 -13.30 6.26
C ALA A 111 -0.38 -13.18 5.63
N LEU A 112 -1.12 -14.28 5.55
CA LEU A 112 -2.47 -14.31 5.00
C LEU A 112 -3.50 -13.74 5.98
N ALA A 113 -3.29 -13.91 7.29
CA ALA A 113 -4.07 -13.25 8.32
C ALA A 113 -3.87 -11.73 8.28
N VAL A 114 -2.63 -11.24 8.19
CA VAL A 114 -2.35 -9.80 8.02
C VAL A 114 -3.05 -9.25 6.77
N ASP A 115 -2.98 -9.97 5.64
CA ASP A 115 -3.72 -9.58 4.43
C ASP A 115 -5.24 -9.51 4.69
N ALA A 116 -5.81 -10.50 5.36
CA ALA A 116 -7.24 -10.52 5.70
C ALA A 116 -7.65 -9.33 6.58
N ALA A 117 -6.86 -8.99 7.60
CA ALA A 117 -7.11 -7.83 8.45
C ALA A 117 -6.96 -6.50 7.69
N HIS A 118 -5.98 -6.40 6.79
CA HIS A 118 -5.84 -5.26 5.89
C HIS A 118 -7.08 -5.10 5.00
N MET A 119 -7.57 -6.19 4.41
CA MET A 119 -8.79 -6.18 3.60
C MET A 119 -10.04 -5.83 4.41
N LEU A 120 -10.13 -6.28 5.67
CA LEU A 120 -11.20 -5.87 6.59
C LEU A 120 -11.15 -4.37 6.86
N ALA A 121 -9.97 -3.78 7.06
CA ALA A 121 -9.85 -2.33 7.25
C ALA A 121 -10.41 -1.52 6.06
N MET A 122 -10.30 -2.05 4.83
CA MET A 122 -10.84 -1.39 3.63
C MET A 122 -12.37 -1.46 3.52
N VAL A 123 -13.00 -2.53 4.01
CA VAL A 123 -14.45 -2.76 3.86
C VAL A 123 -15.26 -2.55 5.13
N ALA A 124 -14.59 -2.33 6.26
CA ALA A 124 -15.24 -2.10 7.54
C ALA A 124 -15.86 -0.70 7.62
N PRO A 125 -16.91 -0.51 8.45
CA PRO A 125 -17.42 0.82 8.78
C PRO A 125 -16.29 1.73 9.30
N PRO A 126 -16.33 3.05 9.05
CA PRO A 126 -15.25 3.98 9.42
C PRO A 126 -14.74 3.83 10.86
N ALA A 127 -15.65 3.61 11.81
CA ALA A 127 -15.33 3.44 13.23
C ALA A 127 -14.46 2.18 13.55
N GLU A 128 -14.48 1.17 12.67
CA GLU A 128 -13.75 -0.09 12.86
C GLU A 128 -12.44 -0.16 12.03
N GLN A 129 -12.25 0.71 11.03
CA GLN A 129 -11.14 0.59 10.07
C GLN A 129 -9.78 0.67 10.75
N MET A 130 -9.62 1.63 11.66
CA MET A 130 -8.38 1.80 12.43
C MET A 130 -8.09 0.59 13.33
N ASP A 131 -9.12 -0.01 13.93
CA ASP A 131 -8.93 -1.20 14.77
C ASP A 131 -8.44 -2.39 13.96
N TRP A 132 -8.92 -2.57 12.73
CA TRP A 132 -8.42 -3.61 11.82
C TRP A 132 -6.98 -3.33 11.37
N ASN A 133 -6.64 -2.08 11.05
CA ASN A 133 -5.26 -1.70 10.74
C ASN A 133 -4.31 -1.98 11.91
N ARG A 134 -4.71 -1.65 13.15
CA ARG A 134 -3.93 -1.95 14.37
C ARG A 134 -3.77 -3.45 14.60
N LYS A 135 -4.82 -4.26 14.36
CA LYS A 135 -4.72 -5.73 14.45
C LYS A 135 -3.76 -6.31 13.42
N ALA A 136 -3.82 -5.83 12.18
CA ALA A 136 -2.89 -6.22 11.12
C ALA A 136 -1.44 -5.86 11.50
N LEU A 137 -1.21 -4.64 11.98
CA LEU A 137 0.10 -4.17 12.40
C LEU A 137 0.64 -5.00 13.57
N ALA A 138 -0.14 -5.17 14.63
CA ALA A 138 0.27 -5.92 15.82
C ALA A 138 0.56 -7.41 15.52
N LEU A 139 -0.08 -7.99 14.51
CA LEU A 139 0.25 -9.33 14.04
C LEU A 139 1.56 -9.33 13.24
N ALA A 140 1.71 -8.39 12.30
CA ALA A 140 2.93 -8.28 11.49
C ALA A 140 4.19 -7.99 12.33
N GLU A 141 4.09 -7.16 13.37
CA GLU A 141 5.21 -6.81 14.26
C GLU A 141 5.70 -8.00 15.10
N ARG A 142 4.78 -8.80 15.64
CA ARG A 142 5.10 -9.96 16.48
C ARG A 142 5.45 -11.22 15.69
N SER A 143 5.14 -11.25 14.39
CA SER A 143 5.34 -12.44 13.58
C SER A 143 6.82 -12.72 13.32
N ALA A 144 7.17 -14.01 13.35
CA ALA A 144 8.46 -14.51 12.88
C ALA A 144 8.45 -14.77 11.36
N ASP A 145 7.29 -14.76 10.70
CA ASP A 145 7.14 -14.95 9.26
C ASP A 145 7.63 -13.70 8.49
N PRO A 146 8.68 -13.82 7.66
CA PRO A 146 9.15 -12.71 6.84
C PRO A 146 8.08 -12.14 5.91
N GLU A 147 7.16 -12.96 5.39
CA GLU A 147 6.09 -12.50 4.51
C GLU A 147 5.07 -11.64 5.27
N ALA A 148 4.76 -11.98 6.52
CA ALA A 148 3.92 -11.15 7.38
C ALA A 148 4.61 -9.82 7.67
N ARG A 149 5.92 -9.85 7.99
CA ARG A 149 6.70 -8.64 8.30
C ARG A 149 6.84 -7.69 7.10
N ARG A 150 6.79 -8.18 5.85
CA ARG A 150 6.79 -7.32 4.64
C ARG A 150 5.63 -6.33 4.61
N TRP A 151 4.52 -6.62 5.28
CA TRP A 151 3.37 -5.71 5.39
C TRP A 151 3.63 -4.49 6.28
N LEU A 152 4.64 -4.53 7.17
CA LEU A 152 4.91 -3.44 8.11
C LEU A 152 5.06 -2.09 7.40
N GLY A 153 5.81 -2.04 6.30
CA GLY A 153 6.02 -0.82 5.55
C GLY A 153 4.75 -0.19 4.97
N SER A 154 3.78 -0.98 4.51
CA SER A 154 2.50 -0.44 4.00
C SER A 154 1.53 -0.12 5.14
N LEU A 155 1.50 -0.93 6.19
CA LEU A 155 0.66 -0.73 7.36
C LEU A 155 1.04 0.55 8.12
N TYR A 156 2.33 0.76 8.40
CA TYR A 156 2.77 2.01 9.04
C TYR A 156 2.40 3.23 8.20
N ASN A 157 2.64 3.20 6.88
CA ASN A 157 2.27 4.32 6.02
C ASN A 157 0.77 4.62 6.07
N ASN A 158 -0.09 3.60 5.93
CA ASN A 158 -1.54 3.79 5.93
C ASN A 158 -2.06 4.28 7.28
N ILE A 159 -1.53 3.74 8.38
CA ILE A 159 -1.91 4.16 9.73
C ILE A 159 -1.46 5.60 10.00
N GLY A 160 -0.22 5.95 9.61
CA GLY A 160 0.31 7.30 9.75
C GLY A 160 -0.53 8.33 9.00
N TRP A 161 -0.93 8.04 7.75
CA TRP A 161 -1.83 8.91 6.99
C TRP A 161 -3.24 8.99 7.56
N THR A 162 -3.73 7.90 8.16
CA THR A 162 -5.04 7.93 8.82
C THR A 162 -5.02 8.84 10.04
N HIS A 163 -3.99 8.76 10.88
CA HIS A 163 -3.78 9.68 11.99
C HIS A 163 -3.61 11.12 11.51
N HIS A 164 -2.83 11.33 10.45
CA HIS A 164 -2.60 12.67 9.89
C HIS A 164 -3.91 13.31 9.39
N ALA A 165 -4.73 12.55 8.66
CA ALA A 165 -6.04 13.01 8.20
C ALA A 165 -7.03 13.30 9.36
N GLY A 166 -6.89 12.59 10.47
CA GLY A 166 -7.64 12.83 11.71
C GLY A 166 -7.15 14.03 12.54
N GLY A 167 -6.04 14.69 12.14
CA GLY A 167 -5.41 15.76 12.92
C GLY A 167 -4.58 15.26 14.11
N GLU A 168 -4.40 13.95 14.23
CA GLU A 168 -3.64 13.28 15.29
C GLU A 168 -2.14 13.26 14.91
N TYR A 169 -1.54 14.44 14.78
CA TYR A 169 -0.23 14.59 14.16
C TYR A 169 0.92 13.97 14.95
N GLU A 170 0.84 13.93 16.28
CA GLU A 170 1.83 13.25 17.13
C GLU A 170 1.83 11.74 16.88
N GLN A 171 0.65 11.13 16.78
CA GLN A 171 0.48 9.72 16.46
C GLN A 171 0.96 9.42 15.04
N ALA A 172 0.63 10.30 14.08
CA ALA A 172 1.11 10.18 12.71
C ALA A 172 2.64 10.20 12.65
N LEU A 173 3.28 11.16 13.34
CA LEU A 173 4.73 11.27 13.39
C LEU A 173 5.38 10.01 13.97
N ALA A 174 4.87 9.50 15.09
CA ALA A 174 5.42 8.30 15.72
C ALA A 174 5.40 7.10 14.76
N VAL A 175 4.28 6.90 14.06
CA VAL A 175 4.12 5.79 13.11
C VAL A 175 4.98 6.00 11.86
N PHE A 176 5.11 7.22 11.33
CA PHE A 176 5.99 7.48 10.20
C PHE A 176 7.48 7.27 10.53
N ILE A 177 7.91 7.56 11.76
CA ILE A 177 9.27 7.24 12.22
C ILE A 177 9.49 5.73 12.25
N GLN A 178 8.50 4.94 12.71
CA GLN A 178 8.58 3.48 12.63
C GLN A 178 8.67 2.99 11.17
N ALA A 179 7.94 3.63 10.26
CA ALA A 179 8.03 3.33 8.82
C ALA A 179 9.43 3.62 8.26
N GLU A 180 10.00 4.79 8.58
CA GLU A 180 11.34 5.21 8.16
C GLU A 180 12.39 4.17 8.61
N GLN A 181 12.44 3.88 9.92
CA GLN A 181 13.39 2.94 10.51
C GLN A 181 13.26 1.54 9.90
N TRP A 182 12.03 1.07 9.67
CA TRP A 182 11.81 -0.23 9.08
C TRP A 182 12.30 -0.28 7.63
N ARG A 183 11.95 0.72 6.79
CA ARG A 183 12.38 0.77 5.37
C ARG A 183 13.89 0.85 5.23
N GLU A 184 14.55 1.63 6.08
CA GLU A 184 16.01 1.73 6.13
C GLU A 184 16.65 0.38 6.50
N ALA A 185 16.14 -0.29 7.53
CA ALA A 185 16.63 -1.61 7.93
C ALA A 185 16.44 -2.69 6.85
N GLN A 186 15.44 -2.54 5.97
CA GLN A 186 15.23 -3.43 4.82
C GLN A 186 16.06 -3.05 3.58
N GLY A 187 16.86 -1.97 3.62
CA GLY A 187 17.63 -1.50 2.46
C GLY A 187 16.75 -0.97 1.32
N GLN A 188 15.50 -0.59 1.61
CA GLN A 188 14.53 -0.11 0.63
C GLN A 188 14.69 1.40 0.42
N ALA A 189 15.76 1.80 -0.28
CA ALA A 189 16.18 3.19 -0.39
C ALA A 189 15.05 4.12 -0.89
N ARG A 190 14.33 3.73 -1.95
CA ARG A 190 13.24 4.53 -2.51
C ARG A 190 12.11 4.72 -1.51
N GLU A 191 11.67 3.65 -0.85
CA GLU A 191 10.59 3.69 0.12
C GLU A 191 11.01 4.40 1.43
N ALA A 192 12.28 4.31 1.81
CA ALA A 192 12.85 5.08 2.92
C ALA A 192 12.79 6.58 2.65
N ARG A 193 13.10 7.03 1.42
CA ARG A 193 12.94 8.44 1.01
C ARG A 193 11.50 8.92 1.19
N ILE A 194 10.51 8.11 0.77
CA ILE A 194 9.08 8.42 0.96
C ILE A 194 8.75 8.51 2.45
N ALA A 195 9.22 7.58 3.28
CA ALA A 195 8.96 7.60 4.72
C ALA A 195 9.56 8.85 5.41
N ARG A 196 10.78 9.26 5.02
CA ARG A 196 11.40 10.51 5.50
C ARG A 196 10.59 11.74 5.13
N TRP A 197 10.06 11.77 3.90
CA TRP A 197 9.14 12.82 3.46
C TRP A 197 7.88 12.87 4.34
N CYS A 198 7.27 11.72 4.65
CA CYS A 198 6.11 11.65 5.55
C CYS A 198 6.43 12.17 6.96
N VAL A 199 7.61 11.86 7.50
CA VAL A 199 8.07 12.38 8.80
C VAL A 199 8.19 13.91 8.77
N ALA A 200 8.82 14.47 7.74
CA ALA A 200 8.91 15.92 7.58
C ALA A 200 7.52 16.57 7.46
N ARG A 201 6.62 15.96 6.67
CA ARG A 201 5.24 16.44 6.52
C ARG A 201 4.48 16.47 7.85
N ALA A 202 4.65 15.45 8.69
CA ALA A 202 4.04 15.39 10.02
C ALA A 202 4.66 16.43 10.98
N LEU A 203 5.98 16.62 10.96
CA LEU A 203 6.65 17.67 11.74
C LEU A 203 6.15 19.07 11.38
N ARG A 204 5.96 19.38 10.09
CA ARG A 204 5.39 20.66 9.67
C ARG A 204 3.96 20.83 10.19
N SER A 205 3.13 19.78 10.11
CA SER A 205 1.77 19.80 10.66
C SER A 205 1.72 20.01 12.18
N LEU A 206 2.75 19.59 12.91
CA LEU A 206 2.92 19.85 14.35
C LEU A 206 3.41 21.27 14.68
N GLY A 207 3.60 22.13 13.68
CA GLY A 207 4.19 23.46 13.89
C GLY A 207 5.68 23.41 14.19
N ARG A 208 6.40 22.37 13.72
CA ARG A 208 7.86 22.22 13.81
C ARG A 208 8.53 22.35 12.44
N PRO A 209 8.34 23.47 11.72
CA PRO A 209 8.80 23.60 10.34
C PRO A 209 10.33 23.63 10.19
N ASP A 210 11.09 24.05 11.22
CA ASP A 210 12.56 24.01 11.18
C ASP A 210 13.09 22.56 11.07
N GLU A 211 12.52 21.64 11.85
CA GLU A 211 12.91 20.23 11.83
C GLU A 211 12.47 19.54 10.53
N ALA A 212 11.27 19.88 10.03
CA ALA A 212 10.78 19.42 8.74
C ALA A 212 11.69 19.89 7.59
N LEU A 213 12.08 21.17 7.61
CA LEU A 213 12.99 21.76 6.63
C LEU A 213 14.34 21.06 6.61
N SER A 214 14.94 20.84 7.77
CA SER A 214 16.25 20.16 7.88
C SER A 214 16.21 18.75 7.27
N ARG A 215 15.16 17.98 7.59
CA ARG A 215 14.96 16.63 7.00
C ARG A 215 14.78 16.68 5.50
N GLN A 216 14.00 17.62 4.98
CA GLN A 216 13.79 17.74 3.54
C GLN A 216 15.02 18.23 2.78
N GLN A 217 15.85 19.07 3.38
CA GLN A 217 17.12 19.48 2.79
C GLN A 217 18.08 18.29 2.66
N ALA A 218 18.16 17.44 3.70
CA ALA A 218 18.96 16.21 3.64
C ALA A 218 18.45 15.26 2.55
N LEU A 219 17.13 15.06 2.46
CA LEU A 219 16.52 14.23 1.41
C LEU A 219 16.78 14.78 0.00
N ARG A 220 16.67 16.10 -0.18
CA ARG A 220 16.98 16.76 -1.45
C ARG A 220 18.45 16.57 -1.84
N ALA A 221 19.38 16.74 -0.91
CA ALA A 221 20.80 16.54 -1.17
C ALA A 221 21.12 15.09 -1.58
N GLU A 222 20.44 14.10 -0.98
CA GLU A 222 20.55 12.70 -1.38
C GLU A 222 20.07 12.47 -2.83
N LEU A 223 18.90 13.02 -3.18
CA LEU A 223 18.35 12.92 -4.53
C LEU A 223 19.28 13.59 -5.56
N GLU A 224 19.79 14.79 -5.26
CA GLU A 224 20.73 15.50 -6.13
C GLU A 224 22.03 14.71 -6.33
N ALA A 225 22.56 14.07 -5.28
CA ALA A 225 23.74 13.20 -5.39
C ALA A 225 23.49 11.95 -6.25
N ALA A 226 22.24 11.48 -6.32
CA ALA A 226 21.81 10.40 -7.22
C ALA A 226 21.45 10.88 -8.64
N GLY A 227 21.49 12.20 -8.91
CA GLY A 227 21.05 12.78 -10.18
C GLY A 227 19.53 12.71 -10.38
N GLU A 228 18.77 12.55 -9.29
CA GLU A 228 17.32 12.48 -9.26
C GLU A 228 16.70 13.80 -8.77
N THR A 229 15.44 14.03 -9.11
CA THR A 229 14.63 15.14 -8.58
C THR A 229 13.26 14.62 -8.16
N ASP A 230 12.64 15.28 -7.18
CA ASP A 230 11.30 14.92 -6.71
C ASP A 230 10.49 16.19 -6.44
N GLY A 231 9.40 16.37 -7.21
CA GLY A 231 8.51 17.52 -7.09
C GLY A 231 7.79 17.62 -5.74
N TYR A 232 7.53 16.48 -5.08
CA TYR A 232 6.94 16.46 -3.75
C TYR A 232 7.94 16.92 -2.68
N VAL A 233 9.23 16.65 -2.88
CA VAL A 233 10.29 17.14 -1.98
C VAL A 233 10.43 18.65 -2.09
N ASP A 234 10.44 19.18 -3.32
CA ASP A 234 10.46 20.63 -3.54
C ASP A 234 9.19 21.31 -3.01
N GLU A 235 8.00 20.73 -3.18
CA GLU A 235 6.78 21.29 -2.59
C GLU A 235 6.89 21.40 -1.07
N GLU A 236 7.32 20.33 -0.40
CA GLU A 236 7.40 20.32 1.06
C GLU A 236 8.49 21.28 1.59
N LEU A 237 9.60 21.46 0.85
CA LEU A 237 10.60 22.50 1.16
C LEU A 237 9.99 23.90 1.08
N GLY A 238 9.26 24.21 0.01
CA GLY A 238 8.56 25.48 -0.14
C GLY A 238 7.55 25.71 0.99
N GLU A 239 6.80 24.68 1.35
CA GLU A 239 5.83 24.74 2.45
C GLU A 239 6.48 24.97 3.83
N CYS A 240 7.62 24.33 4.12
CA CYS A 240 8.37 24.55 5.36
C CYS A 240 8.91 25.99 5.42
N LEU A 241 9.51 26.48 4.33
CA LEU A 241 10.03 27.85 4.25
C LEU A 241 8.92 28.89 4.38
N LEU A 242 7.76 28.65 3.77
CA LEU A 242 6.59 29.51 3.89
C LEU A 242 6.08 29.56 5.34
N ALA A 243 6.03 28.42 6.02
CA ALA A 243 5.65 28.35 7.44
C ALA A 243 6.64 29.10 8.37
N LEU A 244 7.90 29.24 7.96
CA LEU A 244 8.93 30.03 8.63
C LEU A 244 8.91 31.52 8.25
N GLY A 245 7.96 31.96 7.41
CA GLY A 245 7.89 33.33 6.93
C GLY A 245 8.95 33.69 5.87
N GLN A 246 9.66 32.70 5.33
CA GLN A 246 10.74 32.87 4.35
C GLN A 246 10.21 32.75 2.92
N ALA A 247 9.23 33.59 2.56
CA ALA A 247 8.53 33.49 1.28
C ALA A 247 9.46 33.59 0.06
N ASP A 248 10.45 34.48 0.08
CA ASP A 248 11.40 34.65 -1.03
C ASP A 248 12.26 33.39 -1.25
N ALA A 249 12.66 32.71 -0.17
CA ALA A 249 13.38 31.44 -0.26
C ALA A 249 12.47 30.29 -0.70
N ALA A 250 11.17 30.33 -0.38
CA ALA A 250 10.19 29.32 -0.76
C ALA A 250 9.85 29.35 -2.27
N ARG A 251 9.81 30.53 -2.90
CA ARG A 251 9.47 30.71 -4.32
C ARG A 251 10.15 29.74 -5.29
N PRO A 252 11.49 29.61 -5.31
CA PRO A 252 12.16 28.71 -6.25
C PRO A 252 11.80 27.24 -6.05
N HIS A 253 11.46 26.83 -4.81
CA HIS A 253 11.00 25.48 -4.51
C HIS A 253 9.59 25.24 -5.09
N PHE A 254 8.67 26.18 -4.89
CA PHE A 254 7.33 26.09 -5.49
C PHE A 254 7.35 26.08 -7.02
N ALA A 255 8.26 26.85 -7.64
CA ALA A 255 8.44 26.85 -9.09
C ALA A 255 8.91 25.49 -9.62
N ARG A 256 9.90 24.86 -8.97
CA ARG A 256 10.37 23.51 -9.32
C ARG A 256 9.30 22.45 -9.08
N ALA A 257 8.62 22.51 -7.93
CA ALA A 257 7.52 21.64 -7.59
C ALA A 257 6.42 21.68 -8.67
N HIS A 258 5.98 22.88 -9.06
CA HIS A 258 5.01 23.05 -10.14
C HIS A 258 5.51 22.46 -11.46
N ALA A 259 6.75 22.76 -11.86
CA ALA A 259 7.30 22.27 -13.12
C ALA A 259 7.37 20.74 -13.20
N ALA A 260 7.68 20.07 -12.10
CA ALA A 260 7.72 18.60 -12.03
C ALA A 260 6.31 17.99 -11.92
N LEU A 261 5.52 18.47 -10.96
CA LEU A 261 4.22 17.91 -10.62
C LEU A 261 3.14 18.19 -11.67
N SER A 262 3.26 19.27 -12.46
CA SER A 262 2.33 19.53 -13.57
C SER A 262 2.44 18.53 -14.72
N GLN A 263 3.52 17.73 -14.76
CA GLN A 263 3.70 16.69 -15.77
C GLN A 263 3.02 15.37 -15.39
N ASP A 264 2.58 15.21 -14.14
CA ASP A 264 1.83 14.05 -13.68
C ASP A 264 0.37 14.16 -14.18
N PRO A 265 -0.08 13.31 -15.12
CA PRO A 265 -1.44 13.40 -15.66
C PRO A 265 -2.52 13.19 -14.60
N TRP A 266 -2.25 12.35 -13.60
CA TRP A 266 -3.20 12.08 -12.53
C TRP A 266 -3.37 13.32 -11.64
N LEU A 267 -2.26 13.97 -11.27
CA LEU A 267 -2.29 15.17 -10.45
C LEU A 267 -2.91 16.36 -11.20
N ALA A 268 -2.63 16.48 -12.50
CA ALA A 268 -3.24 17.50 -13.36
C ALA A 268 -4.77 17.36 -13.46
N GLU A 269 -5.27 16.13 -13.54
CA GLU A 269 -6.71 15.85 -13.59
C GLU A 269 -7.38 16.02 -12.22
N ARG A 270 -6.74 15.53 -11.15
CA ARG A 270 -7.37 15.38 -9.82
C ARG A 270 -7.14 16.56 -8.89
N GLU A 271 -6.02 17.27 -9.00
CA GLU A 271 -5.63 18.36 -8.10
C GLU A 271 -5.21 19.64 -8.83
N PRO A 272 -5.99 20.15 -9.83
CA PRO A 272 -5.61 21.36 -10.56
C PRO A 272 -5.46 22.59 -9.66
N GLY A 273 -6.22 22.67 -8.56
CA GLY A 273 -6.10 23.73 -7.56
C GLY A 273 -4.78 23.69 -6.77
N ARG A 274 -4.23 22.50 -6.50
CA ARG A 274 -2.91 22.36 -5.87
C ARG A 274 -1.83 22.88 -6.81
N LEU A 275 -1.86 22.45 -8.08
CA LEU A 275 -0.92 22.91 -9.10
C LEU A 275 -0.98 24.44 -9.30
N GLU A 276 -2.18 25.01 -9.39
CA GLU A 276 -2.33 26.46 -9.52
C GLU A 276 -1.78 27.22 -8.30
N ARG A 277 -1.94 26.66 -7.10
CA ARG A 277 -1.34 27.24 -5.89
C ARG A 277 0.20 27.19 -5.95
N LEU A 278 0.79 26.07 -6.36
CA LEU A 278 2.24 25.96 -6.54
C LEU A 278 2.74 26.97 -7.58
N ARG A 279 2.03 27.09 -8.72
CA ARG A 279 2.34 28.05 -9.77
C ARG A 279 2.37 29.47 -9.23
N ARG A 280 1.31 29.89 -8.51
CA ARG A 280 1.19 31.23 -7.92
C ARG A 280 2.27 31.50 -6.89
N LEU A 281 2.59 30.54 -6.02
CA LEU A 281 3.62 30.69 -5.00
C LEU A 281 5.05 30.65 -5.57
N GLY A 282 5.23 30.11 -6.77
CA GLY A 282 6.50 30.12 -7.49
C GLY A 282 6.73 31.34 -8.37
N GLN A 283 5.78 32.27 -8.45
CA GLN A 283 5.94 33.51 -9.22
C GLN A 283 6.80 34.54 -8.47
N PRO A 284 7.56 35.39 -9.19
CA PRO A 284 8.33 36.49 -8.62
C PRO A 284 7.49 37.51 -7.87
#